data_AF-A0A517YKX8-F1
#
_entry.id   AF-A0A517YKX8-F1
#
_cell.length_a   1.000
_cell.length_b   1.000
_cell.length_c   1.000
_cell.angle_alpha   90.00
_cell.angle_beta   90.00
_cell.angle_gamma   90.00
#
_symmetry.space_group_name_H-M   'P 1'
#
loop_
_entity.id
_entity.type
_entity.pdbx_description
1 polymer ?
#
loop_
_entity_poly.entity_id
_entity_poly.type
_entity_poly.pdbx_seq_one_letter_code
_entity_poly.pdbx_strand_id
1 'polypeptide(L)'
;MNNEIELDPDVFHGELTTNRAQIFVRVPREAEFQDCMLYGKVIGPRCELAHTLPAKFALTDLGAGPTLLARTTITDPCYWTGDLPQLYDVQVELRRGTEVIAREQRMIGLRGIGGRSSPTGNQLIREGKVWVPRGVELSSLDSSELLSLREQLLVGICQAPPLDLLVEATRRGVYLIVLVDAAQQEIVAALRQLARWPAVMMAVVRGADSHDRGLAQVAPNLLLAQPVPAADLGSFQPAAWASVMIAEVAGDSVPVAGITNCPLPVIIQRPTQQKLSAEAARAECDRLQRDLAASGQFAGYLV
;
A
#
# COMPACT_ATOMS: atom_id res chain seq x y z
N MET A 1 19.69 7.85 -34.51
CA MET A 1 19.66 7.48 -33.08
C MET A 1 18.23 7.02 -32.82
N ASN A 2 18.01 5.74 -32.54
CA ASN A 2 16.69 5.26 -32.16
C ASN A 2 16.44 5.74 -30.73
N ASN A 3 15.50 6.66 -30.53
CA ASN A 3 14.98 6.93 -29.20
C ASN A 3 14.29 5.65 -28.74
N GLU A 4 14.88 4.98 -27.77
CA GLU A 4 14.25 3.85 -27.10
C GLU A 4 13.04 4.39 -26.34
N ILE A 5 11.84 3.89 -26.65
CA ILE A 5 10.61 4.32 -25.98
C ILE A 5 10.63 3.71 -24.58
N GLU A 6 10.69 4.56 -23.56
CA GLU A 6 10.60 4.13 -22.16
C GLU A 6 9.13 3.82 -21.83
N LEU A 7 8.87 2.59 -21.39
CA LEU A 7 7.54 2.13 -21.02
C LEU A 7 7.43 2.05 -19.50
N ASP A 8 6.63 2.91 -18.89
CA ASP A 8 6.40 2.88 -17.43
C ASP A 8 4.93 2.59 -17.08
N PRO A 9 4.52 1.31 -17.07
CA PRO A 9 3.13 0.93 -16.84
C PRO A 9 2.79 0.93 -15.34
N ASP A 10 1.58 1.40 -15.02
CA ASP A 10 0.93 1.12 -13.74
C ASP A 10 0.45 -0.34 -13.76
N VAL A 11 0.85 -1.12 -12.75
CA VAL A 11 0.38 -2.50 -12.56
C VAL A 11 -0.33 -2.60 -11.23
N PHE A 12 -1.60 -2.99 -11.25
CA PHE A 12 -2.46 -3.03 -10.06
C PHE A 12 -3.48 -4.15 -10.18
N HIS A 13 -4.13 -4.51 -9.08
CA HIS A 13 -5.23 -5.45 -9.06
C HIS A 13 -6.57 -4.77 -8.75
N GLY A 14 -7.63 -5.24 -9.37
CA GLY A 14 -9.01 -4.86 -9.05
C GLY A 14 -9.58 -5.79 -7.98
N GLU A 15 -10.69 -6.45 -8.31
CA GLU A 15 -11.29 -7.46 -7.45
C GLU A 15 -10.27 -8.53 -7.05
N LEU A 16 -10.18 -8.81 -5.75
CA LEU A 16 -9.31 -9.81 -5.16
C LEU A 16 -10.09 -10.62 -4.13
N THR A 17 -10.37 -11.89 -4.45
CA THR A 17 -11.02 -12.86 -3.57
C THR A 17 -10.17 -14.14 -3.49
N THR A 18 -10.56 -15.08 -2.64
CA THR A 18 -9.88 -16.37 -2.53
C THR A 18 -9.87 -17.17 -3.83
N ASN A 19 -10.81 -16.91 -4.74
CA ASN A 19 -11.00 -17.71 -5.95
C ASN A 19 -10.56 -16.98 -7.22
N ARG A 20 -10.45 -15.65 -7.18
CA ARG A 20 -10.08 -14.84 -8.34
C ARG A 20 -9.38 -13.53 -7.98
N ALA A 21 -8.39 -13.15 -8.79
CA ALA A 21 -7.84 -11.81 -8.83
C ALA A 21 -7.87 -11.26 -10.26
N GLN A 22 -8.28 -10.01 -10.42
CA GLN A 22 -8.15 -9.29 -11.69
C GLN A 22 -6.90 -8.42 -11.66
N ILE A 23 -5.99 -8.64 -12.60
CA ILE A 23 -4.77 -7.84 -12.74
C ILE A 23 -4.92 -6.93 -13.94
N PHE A 24 -4.53 -5.67 -13.78
CA PHE A 24 -4.59 -4.63 -14.79
C PHE A 24 -3.20 -4.05 -15.03
N VAL A 25 -2.94 -3.72 -16.29
CA VAL A 25 -1.77 -2.97 -16.75
C VAL A 25 -2.29 -1.74 -17.47
N ARG A 26 -1.88 -0.55 -17.01
CA ARG A 26 -2.34 0.73 -17.56
C ARG A 26 -1.15 1.59 -17.98
N VAL A 27 -1.24 2.17 -19.18
CA VAL A 27 -0.28 3.14 -19.71
C VAL A 27 -1.04 4.36 -20.21
N PRO A 28 -0.60 5.61 -19.91
CA PRO A 28 -1.19 6.80 -20.50
C PRO A 28 -1.24 6.71 -22.02
N ARG A 29 -2.37 7.10 -22.64
CA ARG A 29 -2.48 7.09 -24.10
C ARG A 29 -1.97 8.41 -24.65
N GLU A 30 -0.67 8.46 -24.90
CA GLU A 30 -0.01 9.58 -25.55
C GLU A 30 -0.26 9.57 -27.07
N ALA A 31 0.01 10.70 -27.75
CA ALA A 31 -0.24 10.83 -29.19
C ALA A 31 0.50 9.77 -30.02
N GLU A 32 1.71 9.39 -29.60
CA GLU A 32 2.52 8.35 -30.24
C GLU A 32 1.99 6.91 -30.01
N PHE A 33 1.09 6.72 -29.04
CA PHE A 33 0.55 5.42 -28.65
C PHE A 33 -0.89 5.18 -29.12
N GLN A 34 -1.44 6.03 -29.99
CA GLN A 34 -2.84 5.92 -30.45
C GLN A 34 -3.16 4.57 -31.08
N ASP A 35 -2.28 4.08 -31.97
CA ASP A 35 -2.43 2.80 -32.67
C ASP A 35 -1.74 1.63 -31.95
N CYS A 36 -1.37 1.83 -30.68
CA CYS A 36 -0.68 0.81 -29.90
C CYS A 36 -1.67 -0.03 -29.07
N MET A 37 -1.22 -1.23 -28.72
CA MET A 37 -1.93 -2.19 -27.87
C MET A 37 -0.97 -2.76 -26.82
N LEU A 38 -1.53 -3.18 -25.68
CA LEU A 38 -0.78 -3.84 -24.62
C LEU A 38 -0.92 -5.36 -24.70
N TYR A 39 0.22 -6.03 -24.76
CA TYR A 39 0.33 -7.48 -24.69
C TYR A 39 1.18 -7.88 -23.49
N GLY A 40 1.14 -9.16 -23.14
CA GLY A 40 2.04 -9.70 -22.14
C GLY A 40 1.44 -10.84 -21.34
N LYS A 41 2.00 -11.06 -20.16
CA LYS A 41 1.57 -12.14 -19.26
C LYS A 41 1.97 -11.86 -17.82
N VAL A 42 1.20 -12.42 -16.91
CA VAL A 42 1.50 -12.50 -15.49
C VAL A 42 2.00 -13.91 -15.18
N ILE A 43 3.11 -14.01 -14.45
CA ILE A 43 3.77 -15.27 -14.10
C ILE A 43 3.92 -15.36 -12.59
N GLY A 44 3.46 -16.44 -11.97
CA GLY A 44 3.60 -16.65 -10.54
C GLY A 44 2.55 -17.59 -9.95
N PRO A 45 2.47 -17.69 -8.62
CA PRO A 45 3.28 -16.92 -7.68
C PRO A 45 4.71 -17.46 -7.55
N ARG A 46 5.63 -16.63 -7.05
CA ARG A 46 6.94 -17.01 -6.52
C ARG A 46 7.09 -16.50 -5.09
N CYS A 47 7.74 -17.28 -4.24
CA CYS A 47 8.06 -16.91 -2.87
C CYS A 47 9.37 -17.54 -2.46
N GLU A 48 10.21 -16.79 -1.73
CA GLU A 48 11.51 -17.31 -1.25
C GLU A 48 11.36 -18.21 -0.02
N LEU A 49 10.21 -18.15 0.64
CA LEU A 49 9.93 -18.87 1.87
C LEU A 49 9.13 -20.15 1.65
N ALA A 50 8.70 -20.42 0.41
CA ALA A 50 7.90 -21.58 0.06
C ALA A 50 8.13 -21.97 -1.40
N HIS A 51 8.16 -23.27 -1.68
CA HIS A 51 8.13 -23.74 -3.06
C HIS A 51 6.78 -23.48 -3.70
N THR A 52 6.78 -22.88 -4.88
CA THR A 52 5.57 -22.60 -5.66
C THR A 52 5.67 -23.21 -7.05
N LEU A 53 4.51 -23.52 -7.63
CA LEU A 53 4.39 -23.89 -9.04
C LEU A 53 3.86 -22.68 -9.81
N PRO A 54 4.71 -21.93 -10.54
CA PRO A 54 4.27 -20.72 -11.22
C PRO A 54 3.37 -21.07 -12.42
N ALA A 55 2.21 -20.43 -12.47
CA ALA A 55 1.31 -20.43 -13.62
C ALA A 55 1.54 -19.19 -14.49
N LYS A 56 1.05 -19.23 -15.73
CA LYS A 56 1.15 -18.13 -16.70
C LYS A 56 -0.25 -17.71 -17.13
N PHE A 57 -0.53 -16.42 -17.06
CA PHE A 57 -1.83 -15.83 -17.39
C PHE A 57 -1.62 -14.75 -18.45
N ALA A 58 -2.20 -14.92 -19.64
CA ALA A 58 -2.03 -13.94 -20.73
C ALA A 58 -2.80 -12.64 -20.42
N LEU A 59 -2.19 -11.50 -20.71
CA LEU A 59 -2.87 -10.21 -20.69
C LEU A 59 -3.70 -10.04 -21.97
N THR A 60 -4.93 -9.58 -21.80
CA THR A 60 -5.84 -9.23 -22.88
C THR A 60 -6.02 -7.72 -22.93
N ASP A 61 -5.65 -7.10 -24.04
CA ASP A 61 -5.93 -5.69 -24.32
C ASP A 61 -7.44 -5.42 -24.29
N LEU A 62 -7.86 -4.32 -23.66
CA LEU A 62 -9.27 -3.94 -23.53
C LEU A 62 -9.73 -2.92 -24.59
N GLY A 63 -8.89 -2.64 -25.58
CA GLY A 63 -9.22 -1.82 -26.74
C GLY A 63 -9.18 -0.32 -26.47
N ALA A 64 -10.07 0.39 -27.17
CA ALA A 64 -10.12 1.85 -27.14
C ALA A 64 -10.54 2.39 -25.77
N GLY A 65 -9.89 3.48 -25.35
CA GLY A 65 -10.17 4.15 -24.09
C GLY A 65 -9.18 5.27 -23.81
N PRO A 66 -9.39 6.04 -22.71
CA PRO A 66 -8.53 7.17 -22.35
C PRO A 66 -7.10 6.75 -21.96
N THR A 67 -6.90 5.46 -21.68
CA THR A 67 -5.59 4.84 -21.46
C THR A 67 -5.47 3.59 -22.32
N LEU A 68 -4.24 3.11 -22.51
CA LEU A 68 -4.01 1.73 -22.89
C LEU A 68 -4.22 0.87 -21.65
N LEU A 69 -5.09 -0.14 -21.75
CA LEU A 69 -5.45 -0.97 -20.61
C LEU A 69 -5.50 -2.44 -21.04
N ALA A 70 -4.73 -3.28 -20.37
CA ALA A 70 -4.83 -4.73 -20.51
C ALA A 70 -5.21 -5.36 -19.17
N ARG A 71 -5.87 -6.53 -19.24
CA ARG A 71 -6.33 -7.26 -18.06
C ARG A 71 -6.05 -8.75 -18.19
N THR A 72 -5.78 -9.40 -17.06
CA THR A 72 -5.89 -10.85 -16.94
C THR A 72 -6.61 -11.25 -15.65
N THR A 73 -7.06 -12.49 -15.59
CA THR A 73 -7.69 -13.08 -14.40
C THR A 73 -6.83 -14.24 -13.91
N ILE A 74 -6.44 -14.20 -12.64
CA ILE A 74 -5.76 -15.29 -11.94
C ILE A 74 -6.83 -16.04 -11.15
N THR A 75 -6.95 -17.34 -11.39
CA THR A 75 -7.76 -18.25 -10.55
C THR A 75 -6.96 -18.70 -9.34
N ASP A 76 -7.63 -18.82 -8.19
CA ASP A 76 -7.02 -19.22 -6.91
C ASP A 76 -5.74 -18.41 -6.59
N PRO A 77 -5.84 -17.06 -6.53
CA PRO A 77 -4.69 -16.21 -6.34
C PRO A 77 -4.02 -16.45 -4.99
N CYS A 78 -2.68 -16.41 -4.99
CA CYS A 78 -1.90 -16.45 -3.77
C CYS A 78 -1.61 -15.02 -3.31
N TYR A 79 -2.01 -14.72 -2.08
CA TYR A 79 -1.87 -13.39 -1.51
C TYR A 79 -0.41 -13.11 -1.12
N TRP A 80 0.01 -11.87 -1.28
CA TRP A 80 1.20 -11.36 -0.62
C TRP A 80 0.87 -11.10 0.85
N THR A 81 1.50 -11.86 1.74
CA THR A 81 1.33 -11.74 3.19
C THR A 81 2.69 -11.67 3.88
N GLY A 82 2.71 -11.30 5.16
CA GLY A 82 3.94 -11.29 5.93
C GLY A 82 4.53 -12.69 6.15
N ASP A 83 3.69 -13.73 6.14
CA ASP A 83 4.13 -15.12 6.29
C ASP A 83 4.59 -15.71 4.96
N LEU A 84 3.83 -15.43 3.89
CA LEU A 84 4.03 -15.91 2.54
C LEU A 84 4.01 -14.71 1.58
N PRO A 85 5.14 -14.02 1.39
CA PRO A 85 5.25 -12.86 0.49
C PRO A 85 5.24 -13.30 -0.98
N GLN A 86 4.10 -13.79 -1.45
CA GLN A 86 3.91 -14.31 -2.80
C GLN A 86 3.89 -13.18 -3.82
N LEU A 87 4.73 -13.29 -4.84
CA LEU A 87 4.92 -12.29 -5.88
C LEU A 87 4.61 -12.86 -7.25
N TYR A 88 4.16 -11.99 -8.14
CA TYR A 88 3.96 -12.29 -9.56
C TYR A 88 4.81 -11.32 -10.38
N ASP A 89 5.40 -11.83 -11.46
CA ASP A 89 6.11 -11.04 -12.45
C ASP A 89 5.17 -10.74 -13.61
N VAL A 90 5.01 -9.46 -13.94
CA VAL A 90 4.16 -8.96 -15.02
C VAL A 90 5.06 -8.50 -16.15
N GLN A 91 5.05 -9.26 -17.24
CA GLN A 91 5.74 -8.90 -18.47
C GLN A 91 4.77 -8.15 -19.36
N VAL A 92 5.16 -6.95 -19.80
CA VAL A 92 4.36 -6.04 -20.61
C VAL A 92 5.09 -5.75 -21.91
N GLU A 93 4.37 -5.79 -23.02
CA GLU A 93 4.85 -5.38 -24.32
C GLU A 93 3.90 -4.34 -24.90
N LEU A 94 4.46 -3.21 -25.31
CA LEU A 94 3.74 -2.23 -26.11
C LEU A 94 3.96 -2.58 -27.59
N ARG A 95 2.87 -2.78 -28.34
CA ARG A 95 2.94 -3.18 -29.74
C ARG A 95 2.18 -2.23 -30.65
N ARG A 96 2.72 -1.98 -31.85
CA ARG A 96 2.04 -1.32 -32.97
C ARG A 96 1.87 -2.35 -34.09
N GLY A 97 0.65 -2.87 -34.24
CA GLY A 97 0.43 -4.04 -35.09
C GLY A 97 1.20 -5.26 -34.58
N THR A 98 2.12 -5.80 -35.40
CA THR A 98 2.97 -6.96 -35.03
C THR A 98 4.33 -6.55 -34.44
N GLU A 99 4.69 -5.27 -34.50
CA GLU A 99 5.97 -4.77 -34.03
C GLU A 99 5.92 -4.49 -32.51
N VAL A 100 6.93 -4.97 -31.78
CA VAL A 100 7.12 -4.64 -30.36
C VAL A 100 7.97 -3.38 -30.29
N ILE A 101 7.38 -2.28 -29.82
CA ILE A 101 8.04 -0.98 -29.76
C ILE A 101 8.68 -0.71 -28.38
N ALA A 102 8.17 -1.35 -27.33
CA ALA A 102 8.78 -1.31 -26.00
C ALA A 102 8.41 -2.56 -25.20
N ARG A 103 9.26 -2.91 -24.23
CA ARG A 103 9.03 -4.00 -23.27
C ARG A 103 9.32 -3.51 -21.88
N GLU A 104 8.59 -4.06 -20.91
CA GLU A 104 8.81 -3.77 -19.51
C GLU A 104 8.46 -4.99 -18.64
N GLN A 105 9.16 -5.11 -17.51
CA GLN A 105 8.82 -6.07 -16.46
C GLN A 105 8.52 -5.33 -15.16
N ARG A 106 7.40 -5.69 -14.54
CA ARG A 106 7.00 -5.21 -13.22
C ARG A 106 6.75 -6.39 -12.31
N MET A 107 6.77 -6.12 -11.00
CA MET A 107 6.37 -7.06 -9.97
C MET A 107 5.06 -6.59 -9.37
N ILE A 108 4.21 -7.54 -8.97
CA ILE A 108 3.00 -7.28 -8.19
C ILE A 108 2.86 -8.32 -7.09
N GLY A 109 2.41 -7.87 -5.92
CA GLY A 109 1.94 -8.72 -4.83
C GLY A 109 0.45 -8.46 -4.62
N LEU A 110 -0.33 -9.53 -4.48
CA LEU A 110 -1.78 -9.43 -4.35
C LEU A 110 -2.14 -9.25 -2.88
N ARG A 111 -2.49 -8.03 -2.48
CA ARG A 111 -2.77 -7.71 -1.07
C ARG A 111 -4.22 -7.30 -0.88
N GLY A 112 -4.95 -8.07 -0.10
CA GLY A 112 -6.36 -7.80 0.19
C GLY A 112 -6.53 -6.78 1.31
N ILE A 113 -6.06 -5.55 1.14
CA ILE A 113 -6.21 -4.49 2.15
C ILE A 113 -7.29 -3.46 1.85
N GLY A 114 -7.95 -2.99 2.90
CA GLY A 114 -9.00 -1.99 2.79
C GLY A 114 -9.56 -1.57 4.15
N GLY A 115 -10.40 -0.53 4.15
CA GLY A 115 -11.25 -0.20 5.28
C GLY A 115 -12.60 -0.94 5.20
N ARG A 116 -13.19 -1.25 6.36
CA ARG A 116 -14.56 -1.75 6.47
C ARG A 116 -15.28 -1.00 7.57
N SER A 117 -16.41 -0.39 7.23
CA SER A 117 -17.33 0.17 8.21
C SER A 117 -18.17 -0.93 8.86
N SER A 118 -18.30 -0.89 10.18
CA SER A 118 -19.15 -1.77 10.98
C SER A 118 -19.91 -0.92 12.00
N PRO A 119 -21.11 -1.36 12.46
CA PRO A 119 -21.82 -0.71 13.58
C PRO A 119 -20.97 -0.58 14.85
N THR A 120 -19.96 -1.43 15.00
CA THR A 120 -19.03 -1.44 16.14
C THR A 120 -17.77 -0.59 15.93
N GLY A 121 -17.64 0.10 14.79
CA GLY A 121 -16.50 0.94 14.44
C GLY A 121 -15.90 0.63 13.07
N ASN A 122 -15.09 1.55 12.56
CA ASN A 122 -14.39 1.38 11.30
C ASN A 122 -13.08 0.60 11.52
N GLN A 123 -12.90 -0.48 10.76
CA GLN A 123 -11.78 -1.40 10.91
C GLN A 123 -10.92 -1.43 9.65
N LEU A 124 -9.64 -1.78 9.80
CA LEU A 124 -8.81 -2.22 8.68
C LEU A 124 -8.99 -3.71 8.47
N ILE A 125 -9.01 -4.12 7.19
CA ILE A 125 -9.13 -5.49 6.76
C ILE A 125 -7.89 -5.88 5.98
N ARG A 126 -7.40 -7.10 6.22
CA ARG A 126 -6.36 -7.77 5.45
C ARG A 126 -6.82 -9.19 5.13
N GLU A 127 -6.87 -9.54 3.86
CA GLU A 127 -7.27 -10.89 3.39
C GLU A 127 -8.63 -11.32 3.95
N GLY A 128 -9.59 -10.38 4.03
CA GLY A 128 -10.94 -10.62 4.57
C GLY A 128 -11.03 -10.67 6.10
N LYS A 129 -9.91 -10.56 6.82
CA LYS A 129 -9.85 -10.57 8.30
C LYS A 129 -9.55 -9.19 8.87
N VAL A 130 -9.99 -8.94 10.10
CA VAL A 130 -9.63 -7.70 10.82
C VAL A 130 -8.12 -7.64 11.00
N TRP A 131 -7.54 -6.51 10.67
CA TRP A 131 -6.12 -6.24 10.83
C TRP A 131 -5.94 -5.02 11.72
N VAL A 132 -5.08 -5.16 12.73
CA VAL A 132 -4.72 -4.10 13.66
C VAL A 132 -3.21 -3.88 13.54
N PRO A 133 -2.74 -3.01 12.62
CA PRO A 133 -1.34 -2.67 12.53
C PRO A 133 -0.82 -2.14 13.87
N ARG A 134 0.34 -2.69 14.26
CA ARG A 134 1.17 -2.18 15.34
C ARG A 134 2.46 -1.71 14.71
N GLY A 135 2.85 -0.46 14.91
CA GLY A 135 3.93 0.13 14.15
C GLY A 135 4.95 0.85 15.00
N VAL A 136 6.16 0.91 14.46
CA VAL A 136 7.30 1.62 15.06
C VAL A 136 8.03 2.42 14.00
N GLU A 137 8.45 3.63 14.35
CA GLU A 137 9.33 4.41 13.50
C GLU A 137 10.73 3.79 13.39
N LEU A 138 11.20 3.64 12.15
CA LEU A 138 12.50 3.08 11.85
C LEU A 138 13.55 4.18 11.84
N SER A 139 14.56 4.01 12.69
CA SER A 139 15.71 4.92 12.80
C SER A 139 16.93 4.45 12.00
N SER A 140 17.00 3.16 11.72
CA SER A 140 17.91 2.52 10.77
C SER A 140 17.14 1.44 10.02
N LEU A 141 17.72 0.96 8.91
CA LEU A 141 17.02 0.17 7.91
C LEU A 141 17.88 -0.99 7.44
N ASP A 142 18.48 -1.73 8.38
CA ASP A 142 19.22 -2.95 8.04
C ASP A 142 18.32 -4.19 7.96
N SER A 143 18.81 -5.23 7.30
CA SER A 143 18.05 -6.48 7.11
C SER A 143 17.71 -7.19 8.42
N SER A 144 18.46 -6.96 9.50
CA SER A 144 18.19 -7.59 10.80
C SER A 144 16.97 -6.94 11.48
N GLU A 145 16.85 -5.61 11.40
CA GLU A 145 15.69 -4.87 11.90
C GLU A 145 14.41 -5.30 11.15
N LEU A 146 14.48 -5.49 9.82
CA LEU A 146 13.36 -6.00 9.03
C LEU A 146 12.85 -7.38 9.51
N LEU A 147 13.77 -8.29 9.80
CA LEU A 147 13.40 -9.62 10.32
C LEU A 147 12.75 -9.50 11.70
N SER A 148 13.30 -8.68 12.59
CA SER A 148 12.72 -8.44 13.91
C SER A 148 11.31 -7.84 13.83
N LEU A 149 11.05 -6.91 12.90
CA LEU A 149 9.70 -6.37 12.70
C LEU A 149 8.71 -7.47 12.33
N ARG A 150 9.09 -8.34 11.40
CA ARG A 150 8.24 -9.45 10.97
C ARG A 150 7.94 -10.42 12.12
N GLU A 151 8.97 -10.83 12.87
CA GLU A 151 8.82 -11.75 14.00
C GLU A 151 7.90 -11.18 15.09
N GLN A 152 7.94 -9.87 15.31
CA GLN A 152 7.10 -9.16 16.27
C GLN A 152 5.73 -8.72 15.70
N LEU A 153 5.45 -9.08 14.44
CA LEU A 153 4.25 -8.68 13.70
C LEU A 153 4.02 -7.16 13.71
N LEU A 154 5.12 -6.40 13.58
CA LEU A 154 5.13 -4.94 13.49
C LEU A 154 5.14 -4.47 12.04
N VAL A 155 4.63 -3.25 11.85
CA VAL A 155 4.82 -2.47 10.62
C VAL A 155 5.93 -1.44 10.83
N GLY A 156 6.83 -1.31 9.88
CA GLY A 156 7.86 -0.29 9.91
C GLY A 156 7.34 1.05 9.39
N ILE A 157 7.57 2.14 10.10
CA ILE A 157 7.24 3.49 9.65
C ILE A 157 8.53 4.17 9.20
N CYS A 158 8.56 4.72 7.98
CA CYS A 158 9.76 5.36 7.45
C CYS A 158 9.41 6.50 6.49
N GLN A 159 10.37 7.40 6.28
CA GLN A 159 10.28 8.47 5.29
C GLN A 159 11.27 8.18 4.15
N ALA A 160 10.83 8.39 2.90
CA ALA A 160 11.65 8.22 1.71
C ALA A 160 12.50 6.91 1.71
N PRO A 161 11.86 5.72 1.86
CA PRO A 161 12.59 4.47 1.94
C PRO A 161 13.43 4.24 0.68
N PRO A 162 14.71 3.86 0.81
CA PRO A 162 15.54 3.56 -0.34
C PRO A 162 15.03 2.31 -1.06
N LEU A 163 15.41 2.16 -2.33
CA LEU A 163 14.91 1.10 -3.21
C LEU A 163 15.24 -0.31 -2.68
N ASP A 164 16.44 -0.49 -2.13
CA ASP A 164 16.90 -1.75 -1.55
C ASP A 164 16.04 -2.18 -0.35
N LEU A 165 15.63 -1.23 0.50
CA LEU A 165 14.69 -1.48 1.59
C LEU A 165 13.35 -1.98 1.04
N LEU A 166 12.80 -1.31 0.03
CA LEU A 166 11.50 -1.68 -0.55
C LEU A 166 11.53 -3.08 -1.16
N VAL A 167 12.64 -3.42 -1.84
CA VAL A 167 12.89 -4.75 -2.38
C VAL A 167 12.96 -5.78 -1.25
N GLU A 168 13.76 -5.53 -0.21
CA GLU A 168 13.98 -6.48 0.87
C GLU A 168 12.72 -6.69 1.71
N ALA A 169 12.03 -5.61 2.11
CA ALA A 169 10.76 -5.68 2.83
C ALA A 169 9.72 -6.48 2.04
N THR A 170 9.64 -6.26 0.72
CA THR A 170 8.72 -6.99 -0.16
C THR A 170 9.04 -8.49 -0.20
N ARG A 171 10.32 -8.85 -0.33
CA ARG A 171 10.77 -10.25 -0.38
C ARG A 171 10.60 -10.97 0.96
N ARG A 172 10.77 -10.24 2.07
CA ARG A 172 10.73 -10.80 3.43
C ARG A 172 9.35 -10.85 4.05
N GLY A 173 8.35 -10.17 3.47
CA GLY A 173 7.01 -10.07 4.07
C GLY A 173 6.94 -9.05 5.21
N VAL A 174 7.68 -7.94 5.09
CA VAL A 174 7.62 -6.85 6.08
C VAL A 174 6.67 -5.77 5.58
N TYR A 175 5.72 -5.39 6.41
CA TYR A 175 4.79 -4.32 6.13
C TYR A 175 5.42 -2.97 6.46
N LEU A 176 5.24 -2.00 5.56
CA LEU A 176 5.72 -0.64 5.70
C LEU A 176 4.55 0.37 5.62
N ILE A 177 4.67 1.41 6.44
CA ILE A 177 3.93 2.66 6.35
C ILE A 177 4.94 3.73 5.94
N VAL A 178 4.68 4.46 4.86
CA VAL A 178 5.63 5.45 4.33
C VAL A 178 5.08 6.85 4.50
N LEU A 179 5.87 7.73 5.12
CA LEU A 179 5.56 9.16 5.22
C LEU A 179 5.89 9.84 3.90
N VAL A 180 4.91 10.56 3.35
CA VAL A 180 5.03 11.31 2.09
C VAL A 180 4.86 12.79 2.39
N ASP A 181 6.00 13.45 2.54
CA ASP A 181 6.14 14.91 2.65
C ASP A 181 6.62 15.42 1.28
N ALA A 182 5.73 15.47 0.30
CA ALA A 182 6.06 15.98 -1.03
C ALA A 182 5.31 17.29 -1.29
N ALA A 183 5.95 18.21 -2.03
CA ALA A 183 5.24 19.36 -2.59
C ALA A 183 4.03 18.85 -3.39
N GLN A 184 2.93 19.61 -3.41
CA GLN A 184 1.64 19.16 -3.96
C GLN A 184 1.73 18.57 -5.39
N GLN A 185 2.70 19.02 -6.19
CA GLN A 185 2.92 18.56 -7.57
C GLN A 185 3.62 17.19 -7.69
N GLU A 186 4.34 16.73 -6.67
CA GLU A 186 5.15 15.49 -6.71
C GLU A 186 4.50 14.30 -5.99
N ILE A 187 3.43 14.54 -5.22
CA ILE A 187 2.74 13.49 -4.44
C ILE A 187 2.26 12.35 -5.36
N VAL A 188 1.73 12.67 -6.54
CA VAL A 188 1.21 11.66 -7.48
C VAL A 188 2.31 10.68 -7.92
N ALA A 189 3.50 11.19 -8.25
CA ALA A 189 4.63 10.36 -8.66
C ALA A 189 5.11 9.48 -7.49
N ALA A 190 5.23 10.05 -6.30
CA ALA A 190 5.61 9.31 -5.09
C ALA A 190 4.62 8.18 -4.79
N LEU A 191 3.31 8.44 -4.83
CA LEU A 191 2.30 7.41 -4.59
C LEU A 191 2.31 6.30 -5.64
N ARG A 192 2.50 6.63 -6.93
CA ARG A 192 2.66 5.62 -7.98
C ARG A 192 3.90 4.75 -7.74
N GLN A 193 5.01 5.36 -7.35
CA GLN A 193 6.24 4.63 -7.05
C GLN A 193 6.05 3.69 -5.86
N LEU A 194 5.43 4.17 -4.77
CA LEU A 194 5.17 3.37 -3.56
C LEU A 194 4.17 2.24 -3.82
N ALA A 195 3.17 2.47 -4.66
CA ALA A 195 2.16 1.46 -5.01
C ALA A 195 2.75 0.21 -5.71
N ARG A 196 3.94 0.33 -6.30
CA ARG A 196 4.66 -0.80 -6.93
C ARG A 196 5.17 -1.83 -5.92
N TRP A 197 5.22 -1.47 -4.63
CA TRP A 197 5.85 -2.29 -3.60
C TRP A 197 4.78 -2.90 -2.69
N PRO A 198 4.57 -4.23 -2.75
CA PRO A 198 3.63 -4.96 -1.91
C PRO A 198 3.86 -4.77 -0.41
N ALA A 199 5.10 -4.50 0.01
CA ALA A 199 5.43 -4.13 1.39
C ALA A 199 4.78 -2.82 1.85
N VAL A 200 4.60 -1.84 0.97
CA VAL A 200 4.08 -0.51 1.35
C VAL A 200 2.57 -0.54 1.38
N MET A 201 2.00 -0.81 2.55
CA MET A 201 0.56 -0.98 2.73
C MET A 201 -0.18 0.36 2.81
N MET A 202 0.52 1.38 3.27
CA MET A 202 -0.05 2.68 3.57
C MET A 202 0.95 3.79 3.27
N ALA A 203 0.47 4.87 2.67
CA ALA A 203 1.18 6.14 2.59
C ALA A 203 0.48 7.19 3.46
N VAL A 204 1.24 7.83 4.34
CA VAL A 204 0.76 8.94 5.17
C VAL A 204 1.06 10.22 4.42
N VAL A 205 0.03 10.89 3.92
CA VAL A 205 0.16 12.04 3.03
C VAL A 205 0.03 13.32 3.82
N ARG A 206 1.11 14.12 3.90
CA ARG A 206 1.09 15.44 4.53
C ARG A 206 0.94 16.54 3.47
N GLY A 207 0.22 17.61 3.82
CA GLY A 207 0.14 18.83 3.00
C GLY A 207 -0.67 18.74 1.70
N ALA A 208 -1.38 17.63 1.44
CA ALA A 208 -2.28 17.54 0.30
C ALA A 208 -3.60 18.31 0.52
N ASP A 209 -4.18 18.84 -0.56
CA ASP A 209 -5.53 19.41 -0.52
C ASP A 209 -6.55 18.33 -0.13
N SER A 210 -7.36 18.62 0.88
CA SER A 210 -8.39 17.73 1.38
C SER A 210 -9.49 17.44 0.34
N HIS A 211 -9.63 18.26 -0.70
CA HIS A 211 -10.69 18.13 -1.71
C HIS A 211 -10.26 17.37 -2.97
N ASP A 212 -8.99 17.01 -3.11
CA ASP A 212 -8.49 16.29 -4.29
C ASP A 212 -9.01 14.84 -4.30
N ARG A 213 -10.09 14.62 -5.06
CA ARG A 213 -10.68 13.28 -5.25
C ARG A 213 -9.85 12.39 -6.18
N GLY A 214 -8.95 12.96 -6.96
CA GLY A 214 -8.13 12.22 -7.93
C GLY A 214 -7.05 11.39 -7.25
N LEU A 215 -6.57 11.84 -6.09
CA LEU A 215 -5.44 11.21 -5.41
C LEU A 215 -5.69 9.74 -5.02
N ALA A 216 -6.90 9.41 -4.58
CA ALA A 216 -7.29 8.02 -4.27
C ALA A 216 -7.24 7.07 -5.48
N GLN A 217 -7.33 7.59 -6.71
CA GLN A 217 -7.31 6.79 -7.93
C GLN A 217 -5.89 6.55 -8.46
N VAL A 218 -4.90 7.29 -7.95
CA VAL A 218 -3.50 7.20 -8.37
C VAL A 218 -2.92 5.83 -8.02
N ALA A 219 -3.23 5.33 -6.83
CA ALA A 219 -2.64 4.13 -6.24
C ALA A 219 -3.73 3.23 -5.62
N PRO A 220 -4.55 2.54 -6.43
CA PRO A 220 -5.77 1.85 -5.97
C PRO A 220 -5.52 0.67 -5.02
N ASN A 221 -4.28 0.21 -4.87
CA ASN A 221 -3.91 -0.86 -3.95
C ASN A 221 -3.08 -0.37 -2.75
N LEU A 222 -3.05 0.95 -2.52
CA LEU A 222 -2.33 1.59 -1.42
C LEU A 222 -3.34 2.32 -0.53
N LEU A 223 -3.30 2.09 0.78
CA LEU A 223 -4.10 2.89 1.71
C LEU A 223 -3.50 4.29 1.80
N LEU A 224 -4.34 5.32 1.67
CA LEU A 224 -3.92 6.69 1.91
C LEU A 224 -4.40 7.12 3.29
N ALA A 225 -3.45 7.53 4.13
CA ALA A 225 -3.72 7.98 5.48
C ALA A 225 -3.53 9.50 5.61
N GLN A 226 -4.49 10.15 6.26
CA GLN A 226 -4.38 11.55 6.65
C GLN A 226 -3.87 11.61 8.10
N PRO A 227 -2.69 12.21 8.35
CA PRO A 227 -2.23 12.46 9.70
C PRO A 227 -2.99 13.65 10.31
N VAL A 228 -3.29 13.55 11.59
CA VAL A 228 -4.04 14.55 12.35
C VAL A 228 -3.30 14.80 13.66
N PRO A 229 -2.66 15.96 13.82
CA PRO A 229 -2.01 16.35 15.07
C PRO A 229 -3.01 16.36 16.24
N ALA A 230 -2.50 16.15 17.45
CA ALA A 230 -3.32 16.15 18.68
C ALA A 230 -4.15 17.44 18.84
N ALA A 231 -3.57 18.59 18.43
CA ALA A 231 -4.21 19.89 18.49
C ALA A 231 -5.44 20.03 17.56
N ASP A 232 -5.47 19.25 16.47
CA ASP A 232 -6.45 19.39 15.40
C ASP A 232 -7.56 18.33 15.46
N LEU A 233 -7.48 17.36 16.39
CA LEU A 233 -8.44 16.26 16.52
C LEU A 233 -9.88 16.75 16.68
N GLY A 234 -10.10 17.84 17.41
CA GLY A 234 -11.45 18.38 17.66
C GLY A 234 -12.12 19.02 16.44
N SER A 235 -11.34 19.40 15.43
CA SER A 235 -11.81 20.04 14.20
C SER A 235 -11.56 19.20 12.95
N PHE A 236 -11.21 17.93 13.13
CA PHE A 236 -10.85 17.05 12.04
C PHE A 236 -11.98 16.91 11.00
N GLN A 237 -11.60 17.03 9.72
CA GLN A 237 -12.44 16.69 8.59
C GLN A 237 -11.65 15.74 7.67
N PRO A 238 -12.20 14.55 7.36
CA PRO A 238 -11.57 13.62 6.44
C PRO A 238 -11.38 14.24 5.05
N ALA A 239 -10.17 14.15 4.53
CA ALA A 239 -9.91 14.43 3.13
C ALA A 239 -10.64 13.42 2.23
N ALA A 240 -11.10 13.87 1.07
CA ALA A 240 -11.86 13.06 0.13
C ALA A 240 -11.05 11.87 -0.45
N TRP A 241 -9.72 11.96 -0.39
CA TRP A 241 -8.81 10.88 -0.79
C TRP A 241 -8.45 9.93 0.37
N ALA A 242 -8.68 10.32 1.62
CA ALA A 242 -8.21 9.57 2.77
C ALA A 242 -9.07 8.31 2.98
N SER A 243 -8.39 7.18 3.15
CA SER A 243 -9.01 5.91 3.51
C SER A 243 -8.80 5.57 4.98
N VAL A 244 -7.88 6.25 5.65
CA VAL A 244 -7.47 6.03 7.05
C VAL A 244 -7.14 7.37 7.70
N MET A 245 -7.43 7.51 8.99
CA MET A 245 -6.96 8.62 9.81
C MET A 245 -5.83 8.12 10.72
N ILE A 246 -4.72 8.85 10.83
CA ILE A 246 -3.70 8.64 11.87
C ILE A 246 -3.82 9.79 12.86
N ALA A 247 -4.33 9.50 14.05
CA ALA A 247 -4.56 10.47 15.12
C ALA A 247 -3.37 10.47 16.09
N GLU A 248 -2.67 11.59 16.19
CA GLU A 248 -1.62 11.77 17.19
C GLU A 248 -2.25 12.04 18.56
N VAL A 249 -1.74 11.37 19.60
CA VAL A 249 -2.20 11.55 20.97
C VAL A 249 -1.03 11.93 21.88
N ALA A 250 -1.20 13.01 22.63
CA ALA A 250 -0.25 13.44 23.64
C ALA A 250 -0.71 12.93 25.02
N GLY A 251 0.11 12.10 25.66
CA GLY A 251 -0.15 11.58 27.01
C GLY A 251 -1.15 10.42 27.09
N ASP A 252 -1.82 10.33 28.25
CA ASP A 252 -2.65 9.17 28.62
C ASP A 252 -4.14 9.33 28.26
N SER A 253 -4.57 10.52 27.83
CA SER A 253 -5.96 10.81 27.50
C SER A 253 -6.12 11.22 26.04
N VAL A 254 -7.07 10.61 25.35
CA VAL A 254 -7.40 10.91 23.96
C VAL A 254 -8.62 11.84 23.90
N PRO A 255 -8.58 12.95 23.15
CA PRO A 255 -9.77 13.73 22.87
C PRO A 255 -10.80 12.90 22.10
N VAL A 256 -11.76 12.31 22.83
CA VAL A 256 -12.71 11.31 22.31
C VAL A 256 -13.66 11.87 21.24
N ALA A 257 -13.98 13.17 21.31
CA ALA A 257 -15.04 13.77 20.48
C ALA A 257 -14.74 13.74 18.96
N GLY A 258 -13.49 13.97 18.57
CA GLY A 258 -13.08 14.00 17.15
C GLY A 258 -12.90 12.61 16.54
N ILE A 259 -12.56 11.61 17.37
CA ILE A 259 -12.21 10.27 16.91
C ILE A 259 -13.45 9.36 16.84
N THR A 260 -14.38 9.47 17.78
CA THR A 260 -15.53 8.55 17.91
C THR A 260 -16.49 8.64 16.73
N ASN A 261 -16.60 9.82 16.10
CA ASN A 261 -17.47 10.05 14.95
C ASN A 261 -16.73 10.01 13.61
N CYS A 262 -15.46 9.58 13.60
CA CYS A 262 -14.68 9.52 12.38
C CYS A 262 -15.24 8.43 11.44
N PRO A 263 -15.59 8.76 10.18
CA PRO A 263 -16.08 7.77 9.23
C PRO A 263 -14.97 6.87 8.66
N LEU A 264 -13.71 7.16 8.97
CA LEU A 264 -12.56 6.37 8.55
C LEU A 264 -12.10 5.43 9.69
N PRO A 265 -11.44 4.31 9.36
CA PRO A 265 -10.61 3.59 10.33
C PRO A 265 -9.57 4.54 10.94
N VAL A 266 -9.49 4.58 12.27
CA VAL A 266 -8.57 5.44 13.01
C VAL A 266 -7.43 4.62 13.59
N ILE A 267 -6.21 4.97 13.24
CA ILE A 267 -4.98 4.48 13.87
C ILE A 267 -4.53 5.54 14.88
N ILE A 268 -4.22 5.11 16.10
CA ILE A 268 -3.66 6.00 17.12
C ILE A 268 -2.14 5.97 17.06
N GLN A 269 -1.51 7.15 17.06
CA GLN A 269 -0.07 7.31 17.14
C GLN A 269 0.31 8.01 18.44
N ARG A 270 1.20 7.42 19.22
CA ARG A 270 1.83 8.04 20.40
C ARG A 270 3.33 8.19 20.10
N PRO A 271 3.79 9.37 19.65
CA PRO A 271 5.20 9.57 19.34
C PRO A 271 6.09 9.27 20.55
N THR A 272 7.15 8.51 20.32
CA THR A 272 8.17 8.23 21.34
C THR A 272 9.45 9.01 21.05
N GLN A 273 10.10 9.54 22.09
CA GLN A 273 11.40 10.23 21.93
C GLN A 273 12.60 9.27 21.94
N GLN A 274 12.38 8.00 22.30
CA GLN A 274 13.42 7.00 22.46
C GLN A 274 13.35 5.99 21.33
N LYS A 275 14.50 5.62 20.77
CA LYS A 275 14.59 4.47 19.86
C LYS A 275 14.22 3.20 20.63
N LEU A 276 13.17 2.51 20.18
CA LEU A 276 12.75 1.23 20.74
C LEU A 276 13.29 0.07 19.90
N SER A 277 13.64 -1.04 20.54
CA SER A 277 13.77 -2.32 19.83
C SER A 277 12.40 -2.78 19.34
N ALA A 278 12.37 -3.70 18.36
CA ALA A 278 11.10 -4.26 17.88
C ALA A 278 10.25 -4.87 19.01
N GLU A 279 10.87 -5.60 19.94
CA GLU A 279 10.16 -6.16 21.11
C GLU A 279 9.60 -5.08 22.03
N ALA A 280 10.39 -4.05 22.35
CA ALA A 280 9.95 -2.95 23.20
C ALA A 280 8.82 -2.13 22.53
N ALA A 281 8.94 -1.88 21.23
CA ALA A 281 7.91 -1.19 20.46
C ALA A 281 6.61 -1.99 20.39
N ARG A 282 6.70 -3.33 20.29
CA ARG A 282 5.54 -4.20 20.35
C ARG A 282 4.84 -4.12 21.70
N ALA A 283 5.59 -4.23 22.78
CA ALA A 283 5.06 -4.08 24.14
C ALA A 283 4.42 -2.69 24.34
N GLU A 284 4.99 -1.66 23.73
CA GLU A 284 4.48 -0.29 23.82
C GLU A 284 3.18 -0.10 23.02
N CYS A 285 3.07 -0.68 21.82
CA CYS A 285 1.80 -0.72 21.10
C CYS A 285 0.70 -1.45 21.90
N ASP A 286 1.04 -2.55 22.57
CA ASP A 286 0.10 -3.31 23.41
C ASP A 286 -0.27 -2.55 24.71
N ARG A 287 0.63 -1.72 25.24
CA ARG A 287 0.31 -0.78 26.32
C ARG A 287 -0.61 0.33 25.84
N LEU A 288 -0.29 1.00 24.72
CA LEU A 288 -1.13 2.01 24.11
C LEU A 288 -2.55 1.49 23.85
N GLN A 289 -2.69 0.28 23.30
CA GLN A 289 -3.99 -0.36 23.11
C GLN A 289 -4.75 -0.55 24.44
N ARG A 290 -4.08 -0.97 25.51
CA ARG A 290 -4.71 -1.14 26.83
C ARG A 290 -5.13 0.18 27.45
N ASP A 291 -4.27 1.20 27.38
CA ASP A 291 -4.56 2.54 27.92
C ASP A 291 -5.84 3.12 27.30
N LEU A 292 -6.07 2.83 26.01
CA LEU A 292 -7.17 3.39 25.24
C LEU A 292 -8.41 2.49 25.13
N ALA A 293 -8.40 1.31 25.77
CA ALA A 293 -9.49 0.36 25.71
C ALA A 293 -10.83 0.94 26.23
N ALA A 294 -10.76 1.88 27.18
CA ALA A 294 -11.93 2.59 27.69
C ALA A 294 -12.49 3.65 26.71
N SER A 295 -11.67 4.15 25.79
CA SER A 295 -12.05 5.17 24.81
C SER A 295 -12.62 4.58 23.52
N GLY A 296 -12.24 3.35 23.16
CA GLY A 296 -12.79 2.66 21.99
C GLY A 296 -11.87 1.58 21.42
N GLN A 297 -12.35 0.93 20.36
CA GLN A 297 -11.54 0.01 19.56
C GLN A 297 -11.03 0.72 18.31
N PHE A 298 -9.72 0.99 18.29
CA PHE A 298 -9.06 1.63 17.14
C PHE A 298 -8.58 0.61 16.14
N ALA A 299 -8.41 1.06 14.89
CA ALA A 299 -7.98 0.24 13.78
C ALA A 299 -6.48 -0.07 13.82
N GLY A 300 -5.67 0.62 14.62
CA GLY A 300 -4.23 0.38 14.75
C GLY A 300 -3.56 1.25 15.81
N TYR A 301 -2.30 0.94 16.12
CA TYR A 301 -1.51 1.57 17.17
C TYR A 301 -0.06 1.77 16.71
N LEU A 302 0.47 2.99 16.76
CA LEU A 302 1.82 3.33 16.33
C LEU A 302 2.56 4.04 17.47
N VAL A 303 3.85 3.75 17.63
CA VAL A 303 4.72 4.30 18.69
C VAL A 303 6.04 4.82 18.14
#